data_AF-A0A4U2ZKZ8-F1
#
_entry.id   AF-A0A4U2ZKZ8-F1
#
_cell.length_a   1.000
_cell.length_b   1.000
_cell.length_c   1.000
_cell.angle_alpha   90.00
_cell.angle_beta   90.00
_cell.angle_gamma   90.00
#
_symmetry.space_group_name_H-M   'P 1'
#
loop_
_entity.id
_entity.type
_entity.pdbx_description
1 polymer ?
#
loop_
_entity_poly.entity_id
_entity_poly.type
_entity_poly.pdbx_seq_one_letter_code
_entity_poly.pdbx_strand_id
1 'polypeptide(L)' 'KLDYEGRKEILTIRQDVLHKQLTAIQSLRVSSSFITEVIEFSKSRIEHELLWITSLMKKI' A
#
# COMPACT_ATOMS: atom_id res chain seq x y z
N LYS A 1 21.63 -9.27 -8.36
CA LYS A 1 20.23 -9.74 -8.18
C LYS A 1 20.04 -9.92 -6.68
N LEU A 2 18.99 -9.37 -6.07
CA LEU A 2 18.74 -9.56 -4.64
C LEU A 2 18.57 -11.05 -4.33
N ASP A 3 19.11 -11.49 -3.19
CA ASP A 3 18.88 -12.82 -2.65
C ASP A 3 17.46 -12.94 -2.08
N TYR A 4 17.12 -14.12 -1.54
CA TYR A 4 15.78 -14.38 -1.01
C TYR A 4 15.44 -13.44 0.16
N GLU A 5 16.34 -13.31 1.13
CA GLU A 5 16.12 -12.49 2.32
C GLU A 5 16.01 -11.00 1.98
N GLY A 6 16.87 -10.48 1.10
CA GLY A 6 16.79 -9.09 0.65
C GLY A 6 15.51 -8.76 -0.10
N ARG A 7 14.95 -9.71 -0.87
CA ARG A 7 13.63 -9.53 -1.50
C ARG A 7 12.51 -9.52 -0.46
N LYS A 8 12.57 -10.42 0.51
CA LYS A 8 11.58 -10.51 1.60
C LYS A 8 11.56 -9.23 2.43
N GLU A 9 12.74 -8.76 2.84
CA GLU A 9 12.89 -7.53 3.62
C GLU A 9 12.30 -6.31 2.91
N ILE A 10 12.64 -6.11 1.63
CA ILE A 10 12.13 -4.99 0.84
C ILE A 10 10.61 -5.04 0.72
N LEU A 11 10.03 -6.23 0.47
CA LEU A 11 8.58 -6.38 0.37
C LEU A 11 7.89 -6.12 1.72
N THR A 12 8.47 -6.57 2.84
CA THR A 12 7.95 -6.31 4.19
C THR A 12 8.00 -4.83 4.54
N ILE A 13 9.12 -4.15 4.29
CA ILE A 13 9.24 -2.70 4.53
C ILE A 13 8.20 -1.93 3.69
N ARG A 14 8.05 -2.31 2.41
CA ARG A 14 7.09 -1.66 1.52
C ARG A 14 5.64 -1.86 2.00
N GLN A 15 5.30 -3.07 2.44
CA GLN A 15 4.00 -3.40 2.99
C GLN A 15 3.67 -2.54 4.24
N ASP A 16 4.62 -2.37 5.16
CA ASP A 16 4.46 -1.54 6.36
C ASP A 16 4.19 -0.07 6.00
N VAL A 17 4.96 0.49 5.06
CA VAL A 17 4.75 1.87 4.59
C VAL A 17 3.36 2.05 3.97
N LEU A 18 2.90 1.10 3.15
CA LEU A 18 1.58 1.15 2.53
C LEU A 18 0.46 1.08 3.57
N HIS A 19 0.59 0.24 4.61
CA HIS A 19 -0.38 0.20 5.71
C HIS A 19 -0.43 1.52 6.48
N LYS A 20 0.72 2.13 6.78
CA LYS A 20 0.78 3.46 7.42
C LYS A 20 0.08 4.53 6.57
N GLN A 21 0.31 4.51 5.25
CA GLN A 21 -0.37 5.43 4.32
C GLN A 21 -1.88 5.20 4.29
N LEU A 22 -2.33 3.94 4.28
CA LEU A 22 -3.74 3.60 4.31
C LEU A 22 -4.42 4.12 5.59
N THR A 23 -3.81 3.90 6.74
CA THR A 23 -4.30 4.42 8.03
C THR A 23 -4.35 5.95 8.03
N ALA A 24 -3.32 6.62 7.49
CA ALA A 24 -3.30 8.07 7.40
C ALA A 24 -4.40 8.63 6.47
N ILE A 25 -4.70 7.95 5.36
CA ILE A 25 -5.77 8.37 4.46
C ILE A 25 -7.15 8.11 5.08
N GLN A 26 -7.32 7.00 5.79
CA GLN A 26 -8.57 6.67 6.49
C GLN A 26 -8.89 7.64 7.63
N SER A 27 -7.89 8.32 8.20
CA SER A 27 -8.11 9.33 9.24
C SER A 27 -8.42 10.73 8.68
N LEU A 28 -8.32 10.93 7.36
CA LEU A 28 -8.69 12.20 6.73
C LEU A 28 -10.20 12.41 6.81
N ARG A 29 -10.60 13.57 7.33
CA ARG A 29 -11.99 13.99 7.34
C ARG A 29 -12.38 14.48 5.94
N VAL A 30 -13.38 13.84 5.36
CA VAL A 30 -13.91 14.22 4.05
C VAL A 30 -14.55 15.61 4.13
N SER A 31 -14.08 16.54 3.31
CA SER A 31 -14.51 17.95 3.32
C SER A 31 -15.14 18.43 2.01
N SER A 32 -14.86 17.76 0.88
CA SER A 32 -15.45 18.07 -0.44
C SER A 32 -15.49 16.83 -1.32
N SER A 33 -16.35 16.83 -2.35
CA SER A 33 -16.48 15.73 -3.31
C SER A 33 -15.15 15.41 -4.01
N PHE A 34 -14.42 16.45 -4.42
CA PHE A 34 -13.09 16.29 -5.03
C PHE A 34 -12.11 15.60 -4.07
N ILE A 35 -12.10 16.01 -2.79
CA ILE A 35 -11.23 15.38 -1.78
C ILE A 35 -11.65 13.92 -1.52
N THR A 36 -12.95 13.61 -1.55
CA THR A 36 -13.43 12.22 -1.50
C THR A 36 -12.86 11.37 -2.63
N GLU A 37 -12.98 11.84 -3.88
CA GLU A 37 -12.49 11.11 -5.05
C GLU A 37 -10.98 10.88 -4.98
N VAL A 38 -10.22 11.88 -4.55
CA VAL A 38 -8.76 11.75 -4.34
C VAL A 38 -8.44 10.72 -3.26
N ILE A 39 -9.20 10.70 -2.16
CA ILE A 39 -9.05 9.72 -1.08
C ILE A 39 -9.36 8.31 -1.60
N GLU A 40 -10.46 8.12 -2.31
CA GLU A 40 -10.88 6.82 -2.86
C GLU A 40 -9.88 6.30 -3.89
N PHE A 41 -9.42 7.16 -4.80
CA PHE A 41 -8.38 6.80 -5.77
C PHE A 41 -7.08 6.40 -5.08
N SER A 42 -6.64 7.17 -4.07
CA SER A 42 -5.41 6.88 -3.33
C SER A 42 -5.52 5.57 -2.56
N LYS A 43 -6.67 5.32 -1.93
CA LYS A 43 -6.97 4.05 -1.25
C LYS A 43 -6.90 2.87 -2.21
N SER A 44 -7.59 2.95 -3.35
CA SER A 44 -7.60 1.91 -4.38
C SER A 44 -6.19 1.56 -4.88
N ARG A 45 -5.34 2.57 -5.09
CA ARG A 45 -3.94 2.36 -5.48
C ARG A 45 -3.12 1.62 -4.41
N ILE A 46 -3.26 2.01 -3.15
CA ILE A 46 -2.55 1.35 -2.03
C ILE A 46 -3.02 -0.10 -1.88
N GLU A 47 -4.32 -0.34 -1.94
CA GLU A 47 -4.90 -1.70 -1.86
C GLU A 47 -4.41 -2.59 -3.00
N HIS A 48 -4.38 -2.05 -4.23
CA HIS A 48 -3.83 -2.76 -5.38
C HIS A 48 -2.35 -3.14 -5.18
N GLU A 49 -1.53 -2.22 -4.69
CA GLU A 49 -0.11 -2.48 -4.46
C GLU A 49 0.11 -3.51 -3.34
N LEU A 50 -0.69 -3.47 -2.26
CA LEU A 50 -0.67 -4.49 -1.20
C LEU A 50 -1.01 -5.88 -1.72
N LEU A 51 -2.01 -5.99 -2.61
CA LEU A 51 -2.36 -7.25 -3.28
C LEU A 51 -1.21 -7.74 -4.17
N TRP A 52 -0.56 -6.83 -4.89
CA TRP A 52 0.58 -7.15 -5.73
C TRP A 52 1.77 -7.67 -4.90
N ILE A 53 2.11 -7.00 -3.80
CA ILE A 53 3.16 -7.45 -2.86
C ILE A 53 2.82 -8.83 -2.29
N THR A 54 1.58 -9.04 -1.87
CA THR A 54 1.11 -10.35 -1.38
C THR A 54 1.28 -11.45 -2.44
N SER A 55 0.99 -11.14 -3.70
CA SER A 55 1.20 -12.05 -4.83
C SER A 55 2.69 -12.35 -5.07
N LEU A 56 3.55 -11.34 -4.95
CA LEU A 56 5.00 -11.52 -5.06
C LEU A 56 5.57 -12.37 -3.94
N MET A 57 5.15 -12.14 -2.70
CA MET A 57 5.60 -12.92 -1.53
C MET A 57 5.24 -14.41 -1.66
N LYS A 58 4.13 -14.76 -2.33
CA LYS A 58 3.77 -16.16 -2.60
C LYS A 58 4.65 -16.83 -3.67
N LYS A 59 5.36 -16.03 -4.47
CA LYS A 59 6.20 -16.50 -5.59
C LYS A 59 7.69 -16.49 -5.26
N ILE A 60 8.06 -16.02 -4.06
CA ILE A 60 9.43 -15.99 -3.54
C ILE A 60 9.56 -17.14 -2.55
#